data_AF-A0A7K0T8H1-F1
#
_entry.id   AF-A0A7K0T8H1-F1
#
_cell.length_a   1.000
_cell.length_b   1.000
_cell.length_c   1.000
_cell.angle_alpha   90.00
_cell.angle_beta   90.00
_cell.angle_gamma   90.00
#
_symmetry.space_group_name_H-M   'P 1'
#
loop_
_entity.id
_entity.type
_entity.pdbx_description
1 polymer ?
#
loop_
_entity_poly.entity_id
_entity_poly.type
_entity_poly.pdbx_seq_one_letter_code
_entity_poly.pdbx_strand_id
1 'polypeptide(L)'
;ATIANIRLMDPNVLPATFRQLQQIKPYYTFPDSLDVDRYMIDGVKRDVIVAVRELNIAGNPSRNWINDHLVYTHGFGFVAAFGNTRDADGKPSFAVGDLPPTKGLGEFQPRIYFGENVPDYSIIGGVKTDSPVEFDYPDDASSNGQKNYTYRGTGGVPVGSLVNKIVFALKYQEQKLLLSSLINKDSKILFERNPRERVAKVAPWLTLDGDPYPALIDGKVLWIIDGYTTSAGYPYAKQISLSSATSDALTANSSAITAQGNQSINYIRNSVKATVDAYDGTVTLYQWDEKDPVLATWSKAFPGTVTPKSKISKDLMAHIRYPEDMFRVQREILSAYHVKTAAAFYGGQDFWRVPRDPSTFGANASAQPPYYLTLQMPGEAKPEFAMTTPFVPRGGRENLSAFAVVNSDSGPNYGKITVLQLPRSTNVAGPSQVASNFEAKPEVANSLSLLRQGGSDVVLGNLLTLPVGGGLLYVQPVYVRATSNSAAYPLLQKVLVSFGDQIGYDDTLKGALDQVFGGNSGTTSTTGGSTPTTGTTNNSLASALASAKQALSDGQAALAKGDFAAYGRAQDRLKSAIASAIAAQTKK
;
A
#
# COMPACT_ATOMS: atom_id res chain seq x y z
N ALA A 1 13.49 -12.02 10.00
CA ALA A 1 12.75 -10.75 10.09
C ALA A 1 12.02 -10.42 8.77
N THR A 2 12.70 -10.38 7.62
CA THR A 2 12.08 -10.13 6.28
C THR A 2 10.86 -11.00 5.97
N ILE A 3 10.93 -12.30 6.26
CA ILE A 3 9.84 -13.25 5.96
C ILE A 3 8.53 -12.89 6.70
N ALA A 4 8.63 -12.37 7.92
CA ALA A 4 7.46 -12.03 8.72
C ALA A 4 6.70 -10.81 8.16
N ASN A 5 7.35 -9.96 7.36
CA ASN A 5 6.78 -8.73 6.79
C ASN A 5 6.42 -8.86 5.31
N ILE A 6 6.49 -10.07 4.73
CA ILE A 6 6.13 -10.28 3.33
C ILE A 6 4.66 -9.93 3.14
N ARG A 7 4.43 -8.91 2.32
CA ARG A 7 3.08 -8.41 2.02
C ARG A 7 2.32 -9.43 1.17
N LEU A 8 1.17 -9.84 1.67
CA LEU A 8 0.21 -10.71 0.96
C LEU A 8 -1.05 -9.96 0.53
N MET A 9 -1.24 -8.75 1.03
CA MET A 9 -2.33 -7.85 0.70
C MET A 9 -1.85 -6.87 -0.36
N ASP A 10 -2.22 -7.13 -1.60
CA ASP A 10 -1.78 -6.34 -2.74
C ASP A 10 -2.63 -5.06 -2.86
N PRO A 11 -2.01 -3.87 -2.78
CA PRO A 11 -2.71 -2.60 -2.91
C PRO A 11 -3.48 -2.43 -4.23
N ASN A 12 -3.10 -3.15 -5.30
CA ASN A 12 -3.74 -3.03 -6.61
C ASN A 12 -4.90 -4.02 -6.81
N VAL A 13 -5.01 -5.04 -5.94
CA VAL A 13 -6.09 -6.05 -6.00
C VAL A 13 -7.17 -5.79 -4.95
N LEU A 14 -6.78 -5.27 -3.79
CA LEU A 14 -7.67 -5.02 -2.66
C LEU A 14 -8.71 -3.89 -2.76
N PRO A 15 -8.67 -2.92 -3.70
CA PRO A 15 -9.72 -1.91 -3.82
C PRO A 15 -11.14 -2.46 -3.82
N ALA A 16 -11.39 -3.56 -4.55
CA ALA A 16 -12.71 -4.19 -4.59
C ALA A 16 -13.11 -4.79 -3.22
N THR A 17 -12.14 -5.35 -2.50
CA THR A 17 -12.35 -5.90 -1.15
C THR A 17 -12.59 -4.81 -0.11
N PHE A 18 -11.86 -3.69 -0.21
CA PHE A 18 -12.11 -2.50 0.61
C PHE A 18 -13.51 -1.94 0.34
N ARG A 19 -13.92 -1.84 -0.94
CA ARG A 19 -15.29 -1.43 -1.27
C ARG A 19 -16.32 -2.38 -0.66
N GLN A 20 -16.19 -3.68 -0.85
CA GLN A 20 -17.19 -4.61 -0.32
C GLN A 20 -17.28 -4.59 1.22
N LEU A 21 -16.15 -4.54 1.92
CA LEU A 21 -16.13 -4.71 3.37
C LEU A 21 -16.24 -3.39 4.13
N GLN A 22 -15.81 -2.28 3.54
CA GLN A 22 -15.57 -1.02 4.25
C GLN A 22 -16.24 0.20 3.60
N GLN A 23 -16.85 0.09 2.41
CA GLN A 23 -17.59 1.21 1.79
C GLN A 23 -18.84 1.55 2.60
N ILE A 24 -19.57 0.51 3.04
CA ILE A 24 -20.78 0.52 3.86
C ILE A 24 -22.00 1.18 3.19
N LYS A 25 -21.79 2.27 2.43
CA LYS A 25 -22.85 3.02 1.72
C LYS A 25 -22.39 3.44 0.32
N PRO A 26 -23.27 3.41 -0.69
CA PRO A 26 -22.89 3.62 -2.09
C PRO A 26 -22.37 5.04 -2.39
N TYR A 27 -22.75 6.03 -1.58
CA TYR A 27 -22.22 7.40 -1.66
C TYR A 27 -20.80 7.56 -1.11
N TYR A 28 -20.16 6.49 -0.66
CA TYR A 28 -18.73 6.44 -0.41
C TYR A 28 -18.01 5.55 -1.42
N THR A 29 -16.70 5.69 -1.56
CA THR A 29 -15.87 4.77 -2.35
C THR A 29 -14.42 4.77 -1.83
N PHE A 30 -13.62 3.89 -2.41
CA PHE A 30 -12.16 3.88 -2.30
C PHE A 30 -11.55 3.99 -3.72
N PRO A 31 -10.32 4.51 -3.83
CA PRO A 31 -9.57 4.56 -5.10
C PRO A 31 -9.36 3.17 -5.69
N ASP A 32 -8.98 3.11 -6.97
CA ASP A 32 -8.74 1.86 -7.73
C ASP A 32 -7.33 1.30 -7.58
N SER A 33 -6.46 1.99 -6.85
CA SER A 33 -5.24 1.50 -6.23
C SER A 33 -5.19 2.03 -4.79
N LEU A 34 -4.59 1.28 -3.87
CA LEU A 34 -4.47 1.66 -2.46
C LEU A 34 -3.01 1.97 -2.11
N ASP A 35 -2.82 2.66 -1.01
CA ASP A 35 -1.49 3.00 -0.54
C ASP A 35 -0.93 1.97 0.41
N VAL A 36 0.38 1.93 0.51
CA VAL A 36 1.08 1.23 1.57
C VAL A 36 1.55 2.28 2.56
N ASP A 37 1.41 2.01 3.86
CA ASP A 37 2.00 2.79 4.95
C ASP A 37 2.60 1.89 6.07
N ARG A 38 3.24 2.47 7.10
CA ARG A 38 3.79 1.76 8.27
C ARG A 38 3.33 2.44 9.54
N TYR A 39 2.81 1.66 10.48
CA TYR A 39 2.44 2.15 11.81
C TYR A 39 3.09 1.30 12.89
N MET A 40 3.30 1.90 14.05
CA MET A 40 3.61 1.17 15.28
C MET A 40 2.30 0.65 15.88
N ILE A 41 2.10 -0.67 15.83
CA ILE A 41 0.90 -1.34 16.34
C ILE A 41 1.38 -2.38 17.36
N ASP A 42 0.89 -2.29 18.60
CA ASP A 42 1.29 -3.15 19.72
C ASP A 42 2.82 -3.19 19.94
N GLY A 43 3.50 -2.06 19.74
CA GLY A 43 4.95 -1.93 19.89
C GLY A 43 5.77 -2.51 18.73
N VAL A 44 5.13 -2.98 17.66
CA VAL A 44 5.77 -3.54 16.47
C VAL A 44 5.47 -2.67 15.26
N LYS A 45 6.50 -2.34 14.46
CA LYS A 45 6.30 -1.67 13.17
C LYS A 45 5.66 -2.65 12.18
N ARG A 46 4.50 -2.31 11.65
CA ARG A 46 3.71 -3.15 10.73
C ARG A 46 3.46 -2.38 9.44
N ASP A 47 3.68 -3.05 8.31
CA ASP A 47 3.23 -2.57 7.01
C ASP A 47 1.72 -2.74 6.92
N VAL A 48 1.02 -1.70 6.47
CA VAL A 48 -0.42 -1.66 6.29
C VAL A 48 -0.78 -1.16 4.90
N ILE A 49 -1.92 -1.60 4.39
CA ILE A 49 -2.57 -1.02 3.22
C ILE A 49 -3.58 0.00 3.71
N VAL A 50 -3.48 1.23 3.23
CA VAL A 50 -4.28 2.37 3.71
C VAL A 50 -5.05 3.02 2.57
N ALA A 51 -6.21 3.57 2.91
CA ALA A 51 -6.98 4.44 2.04
C ALA A 51 -7.94 5.29 2.87
N VAL A 52 -8.39 6.40 2.28
CA VAL A 52 -9.49 7.18 2.83
C VAL A 52 -10.81 6.78 2.18
N ARG A 53 -11.89 6.86 2.96
CA ARG A 53 -13.25 6.64 2.45
C ARG A 53 -13.74 7.94 1.84
N GLU A 54 -13.61 8.06 0.52
CA GLU A 54 -13.94 9.26 -0.23
C GLU A 54 -15.41 9.31 -0.64
N LEU A 55 -15.85 10.49 -1.05
CA LEU A 55 -17.22 10.70 -1.47
C LEU A 55 -17.45 10.18 -2.89
N ASN A 56 -18.54 9.45 -3.10
CA ASN A 56 -18.99 9.00 -4.41
C ASN A 56 -20.36 9.59 -4.72
N ILE A 57 -20.37 10.79 -5.27
CA ILE A 57 -21.60 11.50 -5.63
C ILE A 57 -22.43 10.68 -6.63
N ALA A 58 -21.82 9.90 -7.54
CA ALA A 58 -22.54 9.02 -8.47
C ALA A 58 -23.33 7.89 -7.78
N GLY A 59 -22.91 7.46 -6.58
CA GLY A 59 -23.60 6.44 -5.80
C GLY A 59 -24.72 6.96 -4.89
N ASN A 60 -25.01 8.26 -4.92
CA ASN A 60 -26.14 8.83 -4.17
C ASN A 60 -27.49 8.46 -4.85
N PRO A 61 -28.42 7.79 -4.14
CA PRO A 61 -29.69 7.30 -4.72
C PRO A 61 -30.68 8.42 -5.08
N SER A 62 -30.49 9.65 -4.59
CA SER A 62 -31.39 10.77 -4.85
C SER A 62 -30.60 12.00 -5.26
N ARG A 63 -30.08 11.97 -6.49
CA ARG A 63 -29.29 13.05 -7.09
C ARG A 63 -30.13 14.29 -7.31
N ASN A 64 -29.72 15.38 -6.69
CA ASN A 64 -30.15 16.72 -7.01
C ASN A 64 -29.06 17.68 -6.54
N TRP A 65 -29.12 18.93 -7.01
CA TRP A 65 -28.09 19.90 -6.70
C TRP A 65 -27.88 20.15 -5.19
N ILE A 66 -28.96 20.14 -4.39
CA ILE A 66 -28.84 20.31 -2.94
C ILE A 66 -28.07 19.13 -2.34
N ASN A 67 -28.42 17.91 -2.73
CA ASN A 67 -27.74 16.73 -2.22
C ASN A 67 -26.27 16.67 -2.65
N ASP A 68 -25.97 17.01 -3.89
CA ASP A 68 -24.62 16.89 -4.45
C ASP A 68 -23.65 17.97 -3.94
N HIS A 69 -24.17 19.13 -3.53
CA HIS A 69 -23.33 20.27 -3.16
C HIS A 69 -23.51 20.75 -1.72
N LEU A 70 -24.59 20.42 -1.01
CA LEU A 70 -24.86 20.91 0.35
C LEU A 70 -25.01 19.80 1.40
N VAL A 71 -25.51 18.63 1.01
CA VAL A 71 -25.72 17.50 1.94
C VAL A 71 -24.51 16.58 1.93
N TYR A 72 -24.19 15.99 0.78
CA TYR A 72 -23.03 15.12 0.62
C TYR A 72 -21.80 15.97 0.27
N THR A 73 -21.16 16.52 1.28
CA THR A 73 -20.05 17.47 1.10
C THR A 73 -18.67 16.85 1.27
N HIS A 74 -18.55 15.70 1.93
CA HIS A 74 -17.27 15.09 2.30
C HIS A 74 -17.33 13.57 2.35
N GLY A 75 -16.17 12.93 2.22
CA GLY A 75 -15.95 11.53 2.59
C GLY A 75 -15.82 11.37 4.11
N PHE A 76 -15.78 10.13 4.62
CA PHE A 76 -15.70 9.89 6.05
C PHE A 76 -14.94 8.62 6.41
N GLY A 77 -13.72 8.78 6.89
CA GLY A 77 -12.91 7.74 7.52
C GLY A 77 -11.56 7.49 6.86
N PHE A 78 -10.70 6.85 7.64
CA PHE A 78 -9.43 6.26 7.21
C PHE A 78 -9.54 4.76 7.46
N VAL A 79 -9.07 3.93 6.53
CA VAL A 79 -9.12 2.48 6.62
C VAL A 79 -7.71 1.93 6.47
N ALA A 80 -7.32 1.04 7.38
CA ALA A 80 -6.00 0.43 7.39
C ALA A 80 -6.12 -1.08 7.56
N ALA A 81 -5.63 -1.85 6.58
CA ALA A 81 -5.53 -3.30 6.63
C ALA A 81 -4.08 -3.73 6.86
N PHE A 82 -3.85 -4.76 7.66
CA PHE A 82 -2.50 -5.34 7.80
C PHE A 82 -2.01 -5.92 6.48
N GLY A 83 -0.78 -5.58 6.07
CA GLY A 83 -0.23 -5.99 4.78
C GLY A 83 -0.01 -7.50 4.61
N ASN A 84 0.06 -8.25 5.71
CA ASN A 84 0.45 -9.67 5.73
C ASN A 84 -0.53 -10.55 6.52
N THR A 85 -1.64 -10.00 7.02
CA THR A 85 -2.56 -10.72 7.92
C THR A 85 -3.93 -10.85 7.27
N ARG A 86 -4.48 -12.06 7.33
CA ARG A 86 -5.81 -12.37 6.82
C ARG A 86 -6.62 -13.17 7.83
N ASP A 87 -7.93 -13.16 7.68
CA ASP A 87 -8.82 -14.10 8.36
C ASP A 87 -8.85 -15.48 7.68
N ALA A 88 -9.69 -16.38 8.20
CA ALA A 88 -9.84 -17.73 7.68
C ALA A 88 -10.45 -17.78 6.26
N ASP A 89 -11.17 -16.74 5.84
CA ASP A 89 -11.85 -16.66 4.54
C ASP A 89 -10.97 -16.04 3.45
N GLY A 90 -9.76 -15.56 3.79
CA GLY A 90 -8.91 -14.84 2.84
C GLY A 90 -9.10 -13.33 2.85
N LYS A 91 -9.91 -12.76 3.75
CA LYS A 91 -10.14 -11.32 3.84
C LYS A 91 -9.00 -10.64 4.61
N PRO A 92 -8.64 -9.40 4.27
CA PRO A 92 -7.70 -8.63 5.07
C PRO A 92 -8.23 -8.42 6.50
N SER A 93 -7.33 -8.47 7.48
CA SER A 93 -7.64 -8.00 8.84
C SER A 93 -7.38 -6.49 8.93
N PHE A 94 -8.34 -5.75 9.49
CA PHE A 94 -8.27 -4.29 9.59
C PHE A 94 -7.74 -3.85 10.95
N ALA A 95 -6.76 -2.93 10.95
CA ALA A 95 -6.34 -2.15 12.11
C ALA A 95 -7.28 -0.96 12.34
N VAL A 96 -7.79 -0.36 11.26
CA VAL A 96 -8.82 0.68 11.28
C VAL A 96 -9.85 0.36 10.21
N GLY A 97 -11.13 0.41 10.58
CA GLY A 97 -12.25 0.15 9.67
C GLY A 97 -13.56 0.64 10.28
N ASP A 98 -14.67 0.28 9.65
CA ASP A 98 -16.05 0.56 10.02
C ASP A 98 -16.45 2.05 9.91
N LEU A 99 -17.68 2.34 10.34
CA LEU A 99 -18.31 3.66 10.28
C LEU A 99 -19.22 3.85 11.51
N PRO A 100 -18.87 4.75 12.45
CA PRO A 100 -17.66 5.56 12.49
C PRO A 100 -16.39 4.68 12.64
N PRO A 101 -15.20 5.15 12.18
CA PRO A 101 -13.99 4.36 12.22
C PRO A 101 -13.60 3.88 13.62
N THR A 102 -13.11 2.65 13.71
CA THR A 102 -12.46 2.10 14.90
C THR A 102 -11.16 2.84 15.20
N LYS A 103 -10.69 2.76 16.45
CA LYS A 103 -9.58 3.58 16.96
C LYS A 103 -8.26 2.81 17.08
N GLY A 104 -8.04 1.80 16.24
CA GLY A 104 -6.85 0.94 16.33
C GLY A 104 -5.52 1.67 16.07
N LEU A 105 -5.56 2.84 15.44
CA LEU A 105 -4.43 3.75 15.28
C LEU A 105 -4.60 5.06 16.07
N GLY A 106 -5.46 5.05 17.09
CA GLY A 106 -5.79 6.23 17.90
C GLY A 106 -7.03 6.99 17.41
N GLU A 107 -7.36 8.06 18.12
CA GLU A 107 -8.43 8.98 17.73
C GLU A 107 -7.94 9.96 16.67
N PHE A 108 -8.79 10.24 15.68
CA PHE A 108 -8.48 11.19 14.62
C PHE A 108 -9.73 11.90 14.12
N GLN A 109 -9.54 13.01 13.38
CA GLN A 109 -10.59 13.66 12.59
C GLN A 109 -10.89 12.84 11.32
N PRO A 110 -12.06 12.20 11.19
CA PRO A 110 -12.33 11.28 10.07
C PRO A 110 -12.87 11.94 8.80
N ARG A 111 -13.25 13.23 8.84
CA ARG A 111 -13.95 13.87 7.71
C ARG A 111 -12.98 14.26 6.60
N ILE A 112 -13.29 13.85 5.37
CA ILE A 112 -12.47 14.02 4.17
C ILE A 112 -13.14 15.05 3.26
N TYR A 113 -12.91 16.34 3.54
CA TYR A 113 -13.34 17.45 2.69
C TYR A 113 -12.37 17.69 1.53
N PHE A 114 -11.12 17.26 1.62
CA PHE A 114 -10.12 17.35 0.57
C PHE A 114 -9.61 15.94 0.30
N GLY A 115 -9.73 15.51 -0.96
CA GLY A 115 -9.54 14.14 -1.38
C GLY A 115 -9.51 14.05 -2.91
N GLU A 116 -9.11 12.90 -3.42
CA GLU A 116 -8.91 12.61 -4.83
C GLU A 116 -10.24 12.45 -5.56
N ASN A 117 -11.27 11.90 -4.91
CA ASN A 117 -12.63 11.83 -5.42
C ASN A 117 -13.59 12.78 -4.67
N VAL A 118 -13.84 13.93 -5.29
CA VAL A 118 -14.63 15.04 -4.72
C VAL A 118 -15.39 15.76 -5.84
N PRO A 119 -16.59 16.32 -5.58
CA PRO A 119 -17.29 17.15 -6.55
C PRO A 119 -16.53 18.46 -6.81
N ASP A 120 -16.76 19.06 -7.98
CA ASP A 120 -16.16 20.33 -8.44
C ASP A 120 -16.24 21.44 -7.39
N TYR A 121 -17.35 21.47 -6.65
CA TYR A 121 -17.50 22.31 -5.46
C TYR A 121 -18.50 21.73 -4.46
N SER A 122 -18.39 22.17 -3.21
CA SER A 122 -19.42 21.98 -2.19
C SER A 122 -19.61 23.25 -1.38
N ILE A 123 -20.82 23.49 -0.91
CA ILE A 123 -21.17 24.55 0.01
C ILE A 123 -21.33 23.92 1.38
N ILE A 124 -20.59 24.47 2.34
CA ILE A 124 -20.36 23.88 3.65
C ILE A 124 -20.57 24.93 4.74
N GLY A 125 -20.63 24.46 5.98
CA GLY A 125 -20.80 25.31 7.14
C GLY A 125 -22.15 26.02 7.12
N GLY A 126 -22.18 27.22 7.69
CA GLY A 126 -23.41 27.96 7.92
C GLY A 126 -23.63 28.24 9.41
N VAL A 127 -24.72 28.96 9.72
CA VAL A 127 -25.09 29.26 11.10
C VAL A 127 -25.19 27.96 11.89
N LYS A 128 -24.60 27.92 13.08
CA LYS A 128 -24.75 26.78 13.98
C LYS A 128 -26.23 26.63 14.35
N THR A 129 -26.85 25.56 13.88
CA THR A 129 -28.23 25.19 14.20
C THR A 129 -28.26 23.80 14.85
N ASP A 130 -29.40 23.46 15.45
CA ASP A 130 -29.67 22.11 15.96
C ASP A 130 -30.02 21.12 14.83
N SER A 131 -30.01 21.56 13.57
CA SER A 131 -30.29 20.75 12.38
C SER A 131 -29.26 21.01 11.29
N PRO A 132 -28.04 20.46 11.44
CA PRO A 132 -27.01 20.59 10.41
C PRO A 132 -27.45 19.95 9.09
N VAL A 133 -27.03 20.54 7.97
CA VAL A 133 -27.42 20.11 6.61
C VAL A 133 -26.46 19.05 6.07
N GLU A 134 -25.17 19.15 6.37
CA GLU A 134 -24.16 18.24 5.83
C GLU A 134 -24.33 16.87 6.47
N PHE A 135 -24.46 15.84 5.64
CA PHE A 135 -24.46 14.45 6.07
C PHE A 135 -23.08 14.07 6.59
N ASP A 136 -23.02 13.37 7.73
CA ASP A 136 -21.76 12.91 8.35
C ASP A 136 -21.61 11.40 8.14
N TYR A 137 -22.49 10.59 8.75
CA TYR A 137 -22.49 9.13 8.61
C TYR A 137 -23.83 8.52 9.08
N PRO A 138 -24.21 7.31 8.62
CA PRO A 138 -25.43 6.65 9.07
C PRO A 138 -25.31 6.26 10.55
N ASP A 139 -26.36 6.49 11.34
CA ASP A 139 -26.34 6.28 12.78
C ASP A 139 -27.72 5.85 13.27
N ASP A 140 -27.86 4.58 13.64
CA ASP A 140 -29.14 4.01 14.12
C ASP A 140 -29.56 4.57 15.48
N ALA A 141 -28.62 5.16 16.24
CA ALA A 141 -28.92 5.86 17.49
C ALA A 141 -29.58 7.23 17.26
N SER A 142 -29.46 7.80 16.05
CA SER A 142 -30.08 9.06 15.68
C SER A 142 -31.53 8.83 15.20
N SER A 143 -32.46 9.69 15.61
CA SER A 143 -33.90 9.54 15.31
C SER A 143 -34.25 9.55 13.82
N ASN A 144 -33.40 10.14 12.99
CA ASN A 144 -33.50 10.19 11.53
C ASN A 144 -32.57 9.19 10.83
N GLY A 145 -31.92 8.28 11.58
CA GLY A 145 -31.01 7.25 11.04
C GLY A 145 -29.66 7.76 10.55
N GLN A 146 -29.31 9.01 10.82
CA GLN A 146 -28.05 9.61 10.39
C GLN A 146 -27.55 10.69 11.33
N LYS A 147 -26.24 10.82 11.41
CA LYS A 147 -25.60 11.97 12.02
C LYS A 147 -25.29 13.01 10.95
N ASN A 148 -25.50 14.27 11.32
CA ASN A 148 -25.18 15.41 10.48
C ASN A 148 -24.12 16.28 11.14
N TYR A 149 -23.46 17.09 10.32
CA TYR A 149 -22.36 17.94 10.74
C TYR A 149 -22.50 19.36 10.17
N THR A 150 -21.94 20.33 10.88
CA THR A 150 -21.71 21.68 10.34
C THR A 150 -20.22 21.88 10.33
N TYR A 151 -19.64 22.12 9.16
CA TYR A 151 -18.21 22.35 9.03
C TYR A 151 -17.72 23.46 9.96
N ARG A 152 -16.60 23.18 10.66
CA ARG A 152 -15.97 24.12 11.61
C ARG A 152 -14.51 24.44 11.27
N GLY A 153 -13.99 23.87 10.18
CA GLY A 153 -12.61 24.09 9.76
C GLY A 153 -12.40 25.48 9.16
N THR A 154 -11.13 25.80 8.95
CA THR A 154 -10.72 27.11 8.44
C THR A 154 -10.91 27.23 6.93
N GLY A 155 -10.88 26.10 6.22
CA GLY A 155 -10.97 25.99 4.76
C GLY A 155 -12.24 26.58 4.15
N GLY A 156 -12.15 26.89 2.86
CA GLY A 156 -13.23 27.43 2.03
C GLY A 156 -13.29 28.95 1.96
N VAL A 157 -13.92 29.45 0.90
CA VAL A 157 -14.12 30.88 0.65
C VAL A 157 -15.54 31.26 1.08
N PRO A 158 -15.76 32.38 1.78
CA PRO A 158 -17.11 32.83 2.13
C PRO A 158 -17.99 32.97 0.88
N VAL A 159 -19.18 32.35 0.88
CA VAL A 159 -20.14 32.45 -0.23
C VAL A 159 -21.44 33.13 0.19
N GLY A 160 -21.62 33.42 1.48
CA GLY A 160 -22.89 33.93 2.01
C GLY A 160 -23.35 35.31 1.53
N SER A 161 -22.45 36.16 1.03
CA SER A 161 -22.79 37.52 0.55
C SER A 161 -23.37 37.50 -0.87
N LEU A 162 -24.28 38.44 -1.18
CA LEU A 162 -24.91 38.50 -2.51
C LEU A 162 -23.89 38.58 -3.65
N VAL A 163 -22.85 39.40 -3.49
CA VAL A 163 -21.77 39.53 -4.49
C VAL A 163 -21.05 38.19 -4.70
N ASN A 164 -20.68 37.50 -3.62
CA ASN A 164 -19.99 36.21 -3.73
C ASN A 164 -20.90 35.15 -4.36
N LYS A 165 -22.19 35.11 -3.97
CA LYS A 165 -23.18 34.24 -4.61
C LYS A 165 -23.27 34.49 -6.12
N ILE A 166 -23.29 35.75 -6.57
CA ILE A 166 -23.32 36.10 -8.01
C ILE A 166 -22.06 35.62 -8.71
N VAL A 167 -20.86 35.89 -8.16
CA VAL A 167 -19.59 35.47 -8.75
C VAL A 167 -19.52 33.96 -8.92
N PHE A 168 -19.88 33.20 -7.88
CA PHE A 168 -19.88 31.74 -7.95
C PHE A 168 -21.01 31.20 -8.83
N ALA A 169 -22.19 31.84 -8.84
CA ALA A 169 -23.28 31.47 -9.75
C ALA A 169 -22.88 31.61 -11.22
N LEU A 170 -22.10 32.64 -11.57
CA LEU A 170 -21.54 32.81 -12.91
C LEU A 170 -20.45 31.79 -13.20
N LYS A 171 -19.51 31.56 -12.27
CA LYS A 171 -18.41 30.59 -12.42
C LYS A 171 -18.93 29.17 -12.67
N TYR A 172 -19.91 28.73 -11.89
CA TYR A 172 -20.47 27.37 -11.95
C TYR A 172 -21.75 27.27 -12.79
N GLN A 173 -22.17 28.39 -13.41
CA GLN A 173 -23.40 28.49 -14.21
C GLN A 173 -24.64 27.93 -13.49
N GLU A 174 -24.78 28.22 -12.20
CA GLU A 174 -25.78 27.60 -11.34
C GLU A 174 -26.56 28.64 -10.51
N GLN A 175 -27.83 28.79 -10.86
CA GLN A 175 -28.74 29.80 -10.29
C GLN A 175 -29.11 29.49 -8.83
N LYS A 176 -29.08 28.22 -8.42
CA LYS A 176 -29.41 27.80 -7.04
C LYS A 176 -28.43 28.36 -6.01
N LEU A 177 -27.22 28.76 -6.42
CA LEU A 177 -26.28 29.51 -5.57
C LEU A 177 -26.87 30.84 -5.06
N LEU A 178 -27.76 31.47 -5.82
CA LEU A 178 -28.46 32.70 -5.45
C LEU A 178 -29.76 32.42 -4.69
N LEU A 179 -30.49 31.39 -5.11
CA LEU A 179 -31.88 31.16 -4.69
C LEU A 179 -32.03 30.25 -3.47
N SER A 180 -31.02 29.43 -3.16
CA SER A 180 -31.11 28.47 -2.04
C SER A 180 -31.05 29.17 -0.69
N SER A 181 -32.08 28.95 0.14
CA SER A 181 -32.15 29.42 1.53
C SER A 181 -31.17 28.69 2.46
N LEU A 182 -30.63 27.55 2.04
CA LEU A 182 -29.61 26.81 2.79
C LEU A 182 -28.25 27.51 2.77
N ILE A 183 -28.01 28.41 1.80
CA ILE A 183 -26.80 29.24 1.74
C ILE A 183 -27.04 30.53 2.53
N ASN A 184 -26.38 30.63 3.67
CA ASN A 184 -26.49 31.77 4.58
C ASN A 184 -25.16 32.52 4.69
N LYS A 185 -25.14 33.61 5.47
CA LYS A 185 -23.98 34.50 5.64
C LYS A 185 -22.70 33.79 6.11
N ASP A 186 -22.83 32.66 6.80
CA ASP A 186 -21.71 31.91 7.38
C ASP A 186 -21.32 30.69 6.51
N SER A 187 -22.01 30.48 5.37
CA SER A 187 -21.68 29.42 4.42
C SER A 187 -20.37 29.73 3.69
N LYS A 188 -19.58 28.68 3.46
CA LYS A 188 -18.37 28.71 2.63
C LYS A 188 -18.53 27.80 1.42
N ILE A 189 -17.78 28.08 0.36
CA ILE A 189 -17.65 27.20 -0.80
C ILE A 189 -16.24 26.60 -0.84
N LEU A 190 -16.17 25.28 -1.00
CA LEU A 190 -14.96 24.51 -1.24
C LEU A 190 -14.84 24.21 -2.74
N PHE A 191 -13.65 24.37 -3.29
CA PHE A 191 -13.25 24.02 -4.65
C PHE A 191 -11.72 23.84 -4.67
N GLU A 192 -11.15 23.27 -5.75
CA GLU A 192 -9.74 22.80 -5.77
C GLU A 192 -9.44 21.87 -4.60
N ARG A 193 -10.24 20.80 -4.54
CA ARG A 193 -10.28 19.89 -3.39
C ARG A 193 -9.36 18.69 -3.56
N ASN A 194 -8.96 18.37 -4.79
CA ASN A 194 -7.94 17.36 -5.06
C ASN A 194 -6.59 17.81 -4.46
N PRO A 195 -5.96 17.01 -3.57
CA PRO A 195 -4.74 17.40 -2.89
C PRO A 195 -3.60 17.80 -3.83
N ARG A 196 -3.39 17.01 -4.90
CA ARG A 196 -2.35 17.25 -5.90
C ARG A 196 -2.59 18.54 -6.68
N GLU A 197 -3.79 18.72 -7.23
CA GLU A 197 -4.14 19.94 -7.98
C GLU A 197 -4.01 21.18 -7.11
N ARG A 198 -4.41 21.07 -5.84
CA ARG A 198 -4.32 22.15 -4.87
C ARG A 198 -2.87 22.55 -4.60
N VAL A 199 -1.98 21.60 -4.38
CA VAL A 199 -0.54 21.87 -4.25
C VAL A 199 0.00 22.51 -5.53
N ALA A 200 -0.40 22.04 -6.71
CA ALA A 200 0.04 22.61 -7.99
C ALA A 200 -0.38 24.08 -8.15
N LYS A 201 -1.53 24.49 -7.61
CA LYS A 201 -1.96 25.89 -7.60
C LYS A 201 -1.19 26.76 -6.60
N VAL A 202 -0.74 26.18 -5.48
CA VAL A 202 0.08 26.89 -4.48
C VAL A 202 1.53 27.04 -4.94
N ALA A 203 2.09 26.01 -5.58
CA ALA A 203 3.47 25.97 -6.05
C ALA A 203 3.56 25.42 -7.49
N PRO A 204 3.16 26.21 -8.51
CA PRO A 204 3.15 25.76 -9.91
C PRO A 204 4.54 25.50 -10.49
N TRP A 205 5.59 25.87 -9.77
CA TRP A 205 6.99 25.63 -10.12
C TRP A 205 7.50 24.24 -9.72
N LEU A 206 6.71 23.46 -8.97
CA LEU A 206 7.00 22.07 -8.66
C LEU A 206 6.41 21.15 -9.71
N THR A 207 7.20 20.16 -10.15
CA THR A 207 6.64 18.94 -10.74
C THR A 207 6.25 18.03 -9.59
N LEU A 208 4.98 17.73 -9.42
CA LEU A 208 4.50 16.93 -8.29
C LEU A 208 4.48 15.43 -8.67
N ASP A 209 4.73 14.54 -7.71
CA ASP A 209 4.63 13.08 -7.86
C ASP A 209 3.18 12.62 -8.12
N GLY A 210 3.03 11.61 -8.98
CA GLY A 210 1.74 11.15 -9.47
C GLY A 210 0.82 10.53 -8.41
N ASP A 211 1.36 10.08 -7.28
CA ASP A 211 0.66 9.27 -6.28
C ASP A 211 0.66 9.93 -4.87
N PRO A 212 -0.26 10.88 -4.60
CA PRO A 212 -0.55 11.37 -3.26
C PRO A 212 -0.99 10.23 -2.34
N TYR A 213 -0.53 10.22 -1.09
CA TYR A 213 -0.90 9.15 -0.15
C TYR A 213 -1.39 9.68 1.19
N PRO A 214 -2.43 9.07 1.79
CA PRO A 214 -2.96 9.51 3.08
C PRO A 214 -2.22 8.85 4.24
N ALA A 215 -2.00 9.60 5.32
CA ALA A 215 -1.49 9.09 6.58
C ALA A 215 -2.22 9.74 7.77
N LEU A 216 -2.32 9.01 8.88
CA LEU A 216 -2.78 9.55 10.16
C LEU A 216 -1.60 10.19 10.88
N ILE A 217 -1.64 11.51 10.98
CA ILE A 217 -0.57 12.33 11.55
C ILE A 217 -1.17 13.29 12.57
N ASP A 218 -0.70 13.22 13.82
CA ASP A 218 -1.08 14.11 14.91
C ASP A 218 -2.63 14.21 15.07
N GLY A 219 -3.33 13.08 14.92
CA GLY A 219 -4.80 12.99 15.02
C GLY A 219 -5.57 13.51 13.80
N LYS A 220 -4.90 13.72 12.67
CA LYS A 220 -5.49 14.18 11.41
C LYS A 220 -5.16 13.25 10.27
N VAL A 221 -6.04 13.19 9.26
CA VAL A 221 -5.68 12.60 7.97
C VAL A 221 -4.98 13.67 7.13
N LEU A 222 -3.71 13.47 6.81
CA LEU A 222 -2.97 14.33 5.90
C LEU A 222 -2.66 13.56 4.62
N TRP A 223 -2.90 14.18 3.48
CA TRP A 223 -2.32 13.76 2.21
C TRP A 223 -0.88 14.23 2.13
N ILE A 224 0.05 13.35 1.79
CA ILE A 224 1.46 13.66 1.57
C ILE A 224 1.73 13.58 0.07
N ILE A 225 2.33 14.63 -0.50
CA ILE A 225 2.69 14.71 -1.92
C ILE A 225 4.15 15.11 -2.06
N ASP A 226 4.90 14.36 -2.85
CA ASP A 226 6.28 14.68 -3.19
C ASP A 226 6.36 15.75 -4.28
N GLY A 227 7.22 16.75 -4.06
CA GLY A 227 7.43 17.89 -4.94
C GLY A 227 8.85 17.92 -5.48
N TYR A 228 8.96 17.81 -6.80
CA TYR A 228 10.21 17.85 -7.53
C TYR A 228 10.51 19.23 -8.08
N THR A 229 11.76 19.65 -7.91
CA THR A 229 12.34 20.63 -8.81
C THR A 229 12.92 19.89 -10.01
N THR A 230 12.59 20.37 -11.21
CA THR A 230 13.01 19.75 -12.47
C THR A 230 13.62 20.80 -13.39
N SER A 231 14.50 20.37 -14.29
CA SER A 231 15.02 21.21 -15.37
C SER A 231 15.41 20.34 -16.57
N ALA A 232 15.31 20.92 -17.77
CA ALA A 232 15.79 20.35 -19.02
C ALA A 232 17.21 20.83 -19.38
N GLY A 233 17.74 21.81 -18.63
CA GLY A 233 18.92 22.58 -18.98
C GLY A 233 20.17 22.29 -18.14
N TYR A 234 20.20 21.20 -17.37
CA TYR A 234 21.36 20.89 -16.54
C TYR A 234 22.54 20.40 -17.40
N PRO A 235 23.70 21.08 -17.39
CA PRO A 235 24.81 20.75 -18.29
C PRO A 235 25.33 19.33 -18.06
N TYR A 236 25.76 18.68 -19.14
CA TYR A 236 26.39 17.35 -19.12
C TYR A 236 25.54 16.23 -18.48
N ALA A 237 24.22 16.40 -18.40
CA ALA A 237 23.29 15.37 -17.91
C ALA A 237 22.44 14.78 -19.04
N LYS A 238 22.15 13.48 -18.93
CA LYS A 238 21.31 12.76 -19.89
C LYS A 238 19.86 13.25 -19.79
N GLN A 239 19.32 13.70 -20.92
CA GLN A 239 17.90 13.97 -21.05
C GLN A 239 17.09 12.67 -21.11
N ILE A 240 15.95 12.70 -20.44
CA ILE A 240 14.95 11.64 -20.39
C ILE A 240 13.55 12.25 -20.52
N SER A 241 12.62 11.51 -21.12
CA SER A 241 11.20 11.87 -21.09
C SER A 241 10.61 11.41 -19.76
N LEU A 242 10.04 12.34 -18.99
CA LEU A 242 9.46 12.01 -17.69
C LEU A 242 8.28 11.04 -17.84
N SER A 243 7.35 11.31 -18.77
CA SER A 243 6.19 10.45 -19.01
C SER A 243 6.59 9.02 -19.40
N SER A 244 7.62 8.85 -20.23
CA SER A 244 8.09 7.53 -20.64
C SER A 244 8.82 6.80 -19.52
N ALA A 245 9.62 7.52 -18.73
CA ALA A 245 10.40 6.94 -17.62
C ALA A 245 9.51 6.50 -16.45
N THR A 246 8.36 7.12 -16.27
CA THR A 246 7.40 6.80 -15.21
C THR A 246 6.26 5.89 -15.68
N SER A 247 6.24 5.45 -16.94
CA SER A 247 5.20 4.55 -17.44
C SER A 247 5.47 3.09 -17.08
N ASP A 248 4.50 2.43 -16.46
CA ASP A 248 4.54 1.05 -16.01
C ASP A 248 3.12 0.46 -15.89
N ALA A 249 3.00 -0.78 -15.40
CA ALA A 249 1.71 -1.45 -15.26
C ALA A 249 0.76 -0.74 -14.28
N LEU A 250 1.27 0.02 -13.31
CA LEU A 250 0.45 0.68 -12.32
C LEU A 250 -0.13 1.99 -12.88
N THR A 251 0.73 2.84 -13.45
CA THR A 251 0.33 4.11 -14.10
C THR A 251 -0.56 3.92 -15.33
N ALA A 252 -0.51 2.75 -15.98
CA ALA A 252 -1.37 2.43 -17.11
C ALA A 252 -2.80 1.99 -16.72
N ASN A 253 -2.99 1.49 -15.49
CA ASN A 253 -4.21 0.78 -15.09
C ASN A 253 -4.95 1.38 -13.90
N SER A 254 -4.40 2.40 -13.22
CA SER A 254 -5.03 3.08 -12.08
C SER A 254 -5.29 4.54 -12.38
N SER A 255 -6.51 5.00 -12.10
CA SER A 255 -6.90 6.41 -12.16
C SER A 255 -6.50 7.21 -10.92
N ALA A 256 -6.22 6.53 -9.80
CA ALA A 256 -5.67 7.17 -8.60
C ALA A 256 -4.27 7.75 -8.84
N ILE A 257 -3.50 7.17 -9.77
CA ILE A 257 -2.12 7.59 -10.03
C ILE A 257 -2.07 8.49 -11.26
N THR A 258 -1.73 9.76 -11.04
CA THR A 258 -1.65 10.76 -12.10
C THR A 258 -0.40 10.55 -12.95
N ALA A 259 -0.59 10.18 -14.23
CA ALA A 259 0.51 10.08 -15.19
C ALA A 259 1.29 11.40 -15.33
N GLN A 260 2.60 11.32 -15.39
CA GLN A 260 3.46 12.48 -15.59
C GLN A 260 3.31 13.06 -17.00
N GLY A 261 3.38 14.39 -17.10
CA GLY A 261 3.33 15.10 -18.38
C GLY A 261 4.49 14.75 -19.31
N ASN A 262 4.27 14.89 -20.61
CA ASN A 262 5.30 14.69 -21.64
C ASN A 262 6.30 15.86 -21.64
N GLN A 263 7.21 15.85 -20.67
CA GLN A 263 8.30 16.82 -20.54
C GLN A 263 9.65 16.11 -20.55
N SER A 264 10.64 16.72 -21.21
CA SER A 264 12.01 16.25 -21.13
C SER A 264 12.74 16.93 -19.97
N ILE A 265 13.41 16.15 -19.14
CA ILE A 265 14.21 16.63 -18.02
C ILE A 265 15.59 15.99 -18.05
N ASN A 266 16.56 16.66 -17.46
CA ASN A 266 17.88 16.10 -17.15
C ASN A 266 18.35 16.48 -15.73
N TYR A 267 17.44 17.05 -14.94
CA TYR A 267 17.58 17.34 -13.52
C TYR A 267 16.28 17.02 -12.81
N ILE A 268 16.38 16.32 -11.68
CA ILE A 268 15.26 16.06 -10.77
C ILE A 268 15.79 15.95 -9.34
N ARG A 269 15.16 16.65 -8.40
CA ARG A 269 15.39 16.53 -6.97
C ARG A 269 14.07 16.48 -6.24
N ASN A 270 13.89 15.49 -5.35
CA ASN A 270 12.81 15.52 -4.36
C ASN A 270 13.09 16.63 -3.34
N SER A 271 12.55 17.80 -3.62
CA SER A 271 12.98 19.04 -2.99
C SER A 271 12.01 19.48 -1.91
N VAL A 272 10.72 19.15 -2.08
CA VAL A 272 9.65 19.55 -1.18
C VAL A 272 8.80 18.33 -0.81
N LYS A 273 8.44 18.22 0.47
CA LYS A 273 7.29 17.40 0.89
C LYS A 273 6.11 18.33 1.11
N ALA A 274 5.04 18.15 0.38
CA ALA A 274 3.80 18.88 0.61
C ALA A 274 2.85 18.03 1.47
N THR A 275 2.10 18.69 2.35
CA THR A 275 0.96 18.07 3.03
C THR A 275 -0.31 18.84 2.76
N VAL A 276 -1.44 18.15 2.60
CA VAL A 276 -2.78 18.74 2.55
C VAL A 276 -3.63 18.12 3.65
N ASP A 277 -4.13 18.93 4.57
CA ASP A 277 -5.07 18.48 5.59
C ASP A 277 -6.39 18.07 4.92
N ALA A 278 -6.79 16.80 5.07
CA ALA A 278 -8.00 16.28 4.43
C ALA A 278 -9.28 16.96 4.96
N TYR A 279 -9.23 17.60 6.14
CA TYR A 279 -10.37 18.28 6.73
C TYR A 279 -10.51 19.74 6.28
N ASP A 280 -9.42 20.50 6.20
CA ASP A 280 -9.50 21.93 5.87
C ASP A 280 -8.71 22.42 4.65
N GLY A 281 -7.95 21.52 4.03
CA GLY A 281 -7.22 21.80 2.81
C GLY A 281 -6.04 22.73 3.02
N THR A 282 -5.57 22.90 4.27
CA THR A 282 -4.34 23.62 4.55
C THR A 282 -3.18 22.92 3.84
N VAL A 283 -2.52 23.66 2.94
CA VAL A 283 -1.31 23.20 2.26
C VAL A 283 -0.09 23.67 3.04
N THR A 284 0.81 22.74 3.38
CA THR A 284 2.13 23.09 3.92
C THR A 284 3.21 22.49 3.04
N LEU A 285 4.14 23.32 2.56
CA LEU A 285 5.30 22.88 1.79
C LEU A 285 6.50 22.83 2.73
N TYR A 286 7.09 21.66 2.93
CA TYR A 286 8.29 21.48 3.73
C TYR A 286 9.51 21.33 2.83
N GLN A 287 10.56 22.10 3.10
CA GLN A 287 11.87 21.90 2.48
C GLN A 287 12.39 20.51 2.86
N TRP A 288 12.78 19.73 1.85
CA TRP A 288 13.30 18.37 2.04
C TRP A 288 14.77 18.26 1.66
N ASP A 289 15.13 18.62 0.42
CA ASP A 289 16.51 18.73 -0.04
C ASP A 289 17.03 20.15 0.22
N GLU A 290 17.69 20.32 1.36
CA GLU A 290 18.28 21.60 1.77
C GLU A 290 19.45 22.04 0.88
N LYS A 291 19.94 21.15 0.01
CA LYS A 291 21.06 21.42 -0.90
C LYS A 291 20.63 21.67 -2.34
N ASP A 292 19.32 21.62 -2.64
CA ASP A 292 18.84 21.88 -4.00
C ASP A 292 18.95 23.37 -4.38
N PRO A 293 19.81 23.73 -5.35
CA PRO A 293 19.95 25.12 -5.80
C PRO A 293 18.68 25.66 -6.50
N VAL A 294 17.88 24.78 -7.12
CA VAL A 294 16.65 25.19 -7.81
C VAL A 294 15.60 25.60 -6.78
N LEU A 295 15.39 24.78 -5.74
CA LEU A 295 14.53 25.13 -4.61
C LEU A 295 15.02 26.39 -3.88
N ALA A 296 16.33 26.52 -3.66
CA ALA A 296 16.89 27.71 -3.04
C ALA A 296 16.57 28.98 -3.83
N THR A 297 16.51 28.89 -5.17
CA THR A 297 16.13 29.99 -6.05
C THR A 297 14.63 30.31 -5.94
N TRP A 298 13.76 29.29 -6.00
CA TRP A 298 12.32 29.48 -5.82
C TRP A 298 11.94 30.02 -4.44
N SER A 299 12.62 29.55 -3.38
CA SER A 299 12.42 30.02 -2.01
C SER A 299 12.81 31.50 -1.84
N LYS A 300 13.78 32.01 -2.63
CA LYS A 300 14.12 33.44 -2.70
C LYS A 300 13.09 34.24 -3.49
N ALA A 301 12.59 33.69 -4.59
CA ALA A 301 11.59 34.35 -5.43
C ALA A 301 10.22 34.47 -4.73
N PHE A 302 9.88 33.49 -3.88
CA PHE A 302 8.63 33.46 -3.10
C PHE A 302 8.90 33.23 -1.60
N PRO A 303 9.42 34.23 -0.88
CA PRO A 303 9.74 34.10 0.54
C PRO A 303 8.53 33.67 1.38
N GLY A 304 8.73 32.75 2.32
CA GLY A 304 7.69 32.27 3.24
C GLY A 304 6.76 31.18 2.68
N THR A 305 6.88 30.80 1.41
CA THR A 305 6.06 29.73 0.81
C THR A 305 6.51 28.33 1.22
N VAL A 306 7.80 28.16 1.55
CA VAL A 306 8.38 26.88 1.96
C VAL A 306 8.80 26.94 3.43
N THR A 307 8.33 25.96 4.19
CA THR A 307 8.59 25.78 5.62
C THR A 307 9.88 24.97 5.81
N PRO A 308 10.74 25.32 6.79
CA PRO A 308 11.96 24.55 7.05
C PRO A 308 11.69 23.09 7.43
N LYS A 309 12.60 22.19 7.04
CA LYS A 309 12.57 20.75 7.37
C LYS A 309 12.38 20.48 8.87
N SER A 310 12.98 21.31 9.72
CA SER A 310 12.91 21.20 11.18
C SER A 310 11.51 21.39 11.77
N LYS A 311 10.53 21.84 10.97
CA LYS A 311 9.11 21.95 11.37
C LYS A 311 8.28 20.71 11.05
N ILE A 312 8.83 19.73 10.33
CA ILE A 312 8.20 18.43 10.13
C ILE A 312 8.05 17.76 11.50
N SER A 313 6.82 17.41 11.89
CA SER A 313 6.57 16.71 13.16
C SER A 313 7.21 15.33 13.15
N LYS A 314 7.48 14.76 14.34
CA LYS A 314 8.03 13.39 14.42
C LYS A 314 7.10 12.36 13.78
N ASP A 315 5.80 12.59 13.92
CA ASP A 315 4.77 11.72 13.37
C ASP A 315 4.77 11.81 11.83
N LEU A 316 4.70 13.02 11.25
CA LEU A 316 4.84 13.20 9.80
C LEU A 316 6.16 12.59 9.26
N MET A 317 7.27 12.79 9.98
CA MET A 317 8.58 12.24 9.58
C MET A 317 8.57 10.70 9.51
N ALA A 318 7.76 10.02 10.32
CA ALA A 318 7.66 8.55 10.32
C ALA A 318 6.91 8.01 9.08
N HIS A 319 6.06 8.85 8.46
CA HIS A 319 5.24 8.52 7.29
C HIS A 319 5.84 8.97 5.95
N ILE A 320 6.95 9.71 5.97
CA ILE A 320 7.65 10.09 4.73
C ILE A 320 8.23 8.83 4.06
N ARG A 321 7.92 8.63 2.77
CA ARG A 321 8.48 7.57 1.92
C ARG A 321 9.41 8.14 0.83
N TYR A 322 10.22 7.30 0.21
CA TYR A 322 11.00 7.69 -0.98
C TYR A 322 10.10 7.62 -2.21
N PRO A 323 10.06 8.65 -3.06
CA PRO A 323 8.93 8.81 -3.97
C PRO A 323 9.07 7.97 -5.24
N GLU A 324 7.93 7.54 -5.75
CA GLU A 324 7.89 6.53 -6.80
C GLU A 324 8.38 7.06 -8.15
N ASP A 325 7.93 8.23 -8.58
CA ASP A 325 8.29 8.75 -9.91
C ASP A 325 9.78 9.06 -10.03
N MET A 326 10.39 9.61 -8.97
CA MET A 326 11.84 9.82 -8.96
C MET A 326 12.59 8.49 -9.03
N PHE A 327 12.12 7.44 -8.34
CA PHE A 327 12.75 6.14 -8.41
C PHE A 327 12.54 5.46 -9.77
N ARG A 328 11.39 5.64 -10.40
CA ARG A 328 11.13 5.21 -11.79
C ARG A 328 12.13 5.86 -12.77
N VAL A 329 12.39 7.16 -12.63
CA VAL A 329 13.43 7.85 -13.40
C VAL A 329 14.83 7.29 -13.08
N GLN A 330 15.16 7.12 -11.80
CA GLN A 330 16.49 6.65 -11.39
C GLN A 330 16.77 5.21 -11.84
N ARG A 331 15.80 4.30 -11.78
CA ARG A 331 15.96 2.92 -12.26
C ARG A 331 16.16 2.87 -13.77
N GLU A 332 15.50 3.76 -14.52
CA GLU A 332 15.70 3.87 -15.97
C GLU A 332 17.11 4.36 -16.30
N ILE A 333 17.64 5.34 -15.55
CA ILE A 333 19.05 5.76 -15.69
C ILE A 333 20.02 4.64 -15.29
N LEU A 334 19.76 3.94 -14.19
CA LEU A 334 20.59 2.83 -13.71
C LEU A 334 20.65 1.66 -14.70
N SER A 335 19.65 1.51 -15.56
CA SER A 335 19.62 0.45 -16.59
C SER A 335 20.85 0.47 -17.51
N ALA A 336 21.46 1.64 -17.72
CA ALA A 336 22.66 1.80 -18.54
C ALA A 336 23.87 2.32 -17.74
N TYR A 337 23.67 3.28 -16.83
CA TYR A 337 24.77 4.01 -16.20
C TYR A 337 25.44 3.29 -15.03
N HIS A 338 25.00 2.09 -14.67
CA HIS A 338 25.78 1.22 -13.78
C HIS A 338 27.06 0.68 -14.47
N VAL A 339 27.11 0.69 -15.81
CA VAL A 339 28.28 0.27 -16.61
C VAL A 339 29.33 1.37 -16.61
N LYS A 340 30.46 1.11 -15.93
CA LYS A 340 31.50 2.12 -15.67
C LYS A 340 32.60 2.22 -16.73
N THR A 341 32.76 1.22 -17.60
CA THR A 341 33.85 1.20 -18.59
C THR A 341 33.35 1.66 -19.96
N ALA A 342 34.11 2.55 -20.61
CA ALA A 342 33.72 3.15 -21.89
C ALA A 342 33.52 2.11 -23.00
N ALA A 343 34.40 1.10 -23.08
CA ALA A 343 34.30 0.04 -24.09
C ALA A 343 33.02 -0.81 -23.92
N ALA A 344 32.68 -1.20 -22.68
CA ALA A 344 31.45 -1.96 -22.41
C ALA A 344 30.20 -1.12 -22.66
N PHE A 345 30.23 0.16 -22.25
CA PHE A 345 29.11 1.08 -22.46
C PHE A 345 28.87 1.33 -23.97
N TYR A 346 29.94 1.60 -24.74
CA TYR A 346 29.86 1.79 -26.20
C TYR A 346 29.33 0.53 -26.90
N GLY A 347 29.78 -0.65 -26.46
CA GLY A 347 29.28 -1.93 -26.97
C GLY A 347 27.86 -2.31 -26.51
N GLY A 348 27.21 -1.49 -25.67
CA GLY A 348 25.90 -1.80 -25.09
C GLY A 348 25.88 -3.05 -24.22
N GLN A 349 27.03 -3.45 -23.69
CA GLN A 349 27.19 -4.66 -22.89
C GLN A 349 26.63 -4.44 -21.49
N ASP A 350 25.95 -5.46 -20.96
CA ASP A 350 25.37 -5.47 -19.60
C ASP A 350 24.32 -4.37 -19.36
N PHE A 351 23.73 -3.79 -20.40
CA PHE A 351 22.55 -2.95 -20.19
C PHE A 351 21.38 -3.79 -19.68
N TRP A 352 20.60 -3.21 -18.78
CA TRP A 352 19.43 -3.83 -18.19
C TRP A 352 18.15 -3.20 -18.73
N ARG A 353 17.03 -3.76 -18.30
CA ARG A 353 15.70 -3.17 -18.34
C ARG A 353 14.89 -3.66 -17.14
N VAL A 354 13.83 -2.94 -16.83
CA VAL A 354 12.80 -3.43 -15.92
C VAL A 354 12.07 -4.60 -16.61
N PRO A 355 11.83 -5.74 -15.92
CA PRO A 355 11.06 -6.84 -16.49
C PRO A 355 9.59 -6.45 -16.68
N ARG A 356 8.87 -7.24 -17.46
CA ARG A 356 7.41 -7.09 -17.58
C ARG A 356 6.73 -7.53 -16.29
N ASP A 357 5.62 -6.91 -15.94
CA ASP A 357 4.87 -7.28 -14.74
C ASP A 357 4.28 -8.70 -14.88
N PRO A 358 4.71 -9.67 -14.06
CA PRO A 358 4.20 -11.05 -14.11
C PRO A 358 2.78 -11.22 -13.56
N SER A 359 2.17 -10.18 -12.95
CA SER A 359 0.76 -10.23 -12.50
C SER A 359 -0.22 -10.20 -13.69
N THR A 360 0.24 -9.69 -14.84
CA THR A 360 -0.51 -9.64 -16.10
C THR A 360 0.21 -10.48 -17.16
N PHE A 361 -0.46 -11.49 -17.72
CA PHE A 361 0.16 -12.32 -18.76
C PHE A 361 -0.07 -11.74 -20.16
N GLY A 362 0.98 -11.78 -21.00
CA GLY A 362 0.87 -11.54 -22.44
C GLY A 362 1.93 -10.61 -23.03
N ALA A 363 1.93 -10.52 -24.37
CA ALA A 363 2.87 -9.69 -25.12
C ALA A 363 2.71 -8.17 -24.85
N ASN A 364 1.61 -7.75 -24.23
CA ASN A 364 1.29 -6.36 -23.90
C ASN A 364 1.47 -6.01 -22.41
N ALA A 365 2.04 -6.91 -21.60
CA ALA A 365 2.33 -6.62 -20.20
C ALA A 365 3.35 -5.47 -20.10
N SER A 366 2.94 -4.38 -19.44
CA SER A 366 3.78 -3.21 -19.14
C SER A 366 4.93 -3.58 -18.20
N ALA A 367 5.88 -2.65 -18.04
CA ALA A 367 6.97 -2.82 -17.08
C ALA A 367 6.43 -3.00 -15.66
N GLN A 368 7.12 -3.83 -14.85
CA GLN A 368 6.78 -4.00 -13.44
C GLN A 368 6.99 -2.66 -12.69
N PRO A 369 6.01 -2.18 -11.91
CA PRO A 369 6.22 -1.01 -11.06
C PRO A 369 7.20 -1.34 -9.93
N PRO A 370 7.85 -0.32 -9.33
CA PRO A 370 8.61 -0.55 -8.12
C PRO A 370 7.65 -0.84 -6.94
N TYR A 371 8.10 -1.63 -5.97
CA TYR A 371 7.26 -2.01 -4.82
C TYR A 371 7.85 -1.56 -3.49
N TYR A 372 7.03 -0.88 -2.69
CA TYR A 372 7.28 -0.67 -1.27
C TYR A 372 7.22 -1.96 -0.48
N LEU A 373 8.28 -2.27 0.28
CA LEU A 373 8.41 -3.45 1.11
C LEU A 373 9.29 -3.15 2.33
N THR A 374 8.99 -3.75 3.47
CA THR A 374 9.95 -3.85 4.57
C THR A 374 10.83 -5.09 4.39
N LEU A 375 12.11 -4.89 4.06
CA LEU A 375 13.07 -5.98 3.86
C LEU A 375 14.44 -5.68 4.48
N GLN A 376 15.21 -6.73 4.73
CA GLN A 376 16.60 -6.65 5.18
C GLN A 376 17.52 -7.06 4.03
N MET A 377 18.35 -6.15 3.52
CA MET A 377 19.32 -6.50 2.49
C MET A 377 20.48 -7.33 3.06
N PRO A 378 21.17 -8.13 2.22
CA PRO A 378 22.37 -8.83 2.65
C PRO A 378 23.41 -7.87 3.25
N GLY A 379 23.89 -8.19 4.46
CA GLY A 379 24.87 -7.37 5.20
C GLY A 379 24.27 -6.27 6.08
N GLU A 380 22.97 -6.02 6.00
CA GLU A 380 22.28 -5.07 6.90
C GLU A 380 21.87 -5.75 8.22
N ALA A 381 21.89 -4.99 9.31
CA ALA A 381 21.60 -5.50 10.64
C ALA A 381 20.10 -5.63 10.96
N LYS A 382 19.25 -4.82 10.30
CA LYS A 382 17.80 -4.76 10.55
C LYS A 382 17.04 -4.58 9.23
N PRO A 383 15.77 -5.00 9.17
CA PRO A 383 14.89 -4.63 8.06
C PRO A 383 14.65 -3.13 8.01
N GLU A 384 14.56 -2.59 6.82
CA GLU A 384 14.24 -1.20 6.54
C GLU A 384 13.06 -1.14 5.57
N PHE A 385 12.21 -0.13 5.72
CA PHE A 385 11.15 0.13 4.77
C PHE A 385 11.77 0.77 3.52
N ALA A 386 11.52 0.19 2.35
CA ALA A 386 12.21 0.56 1.13
C ALA A 386 11.33 0.32 -0.09
N MET A 387 11.74 0.90 -1.21
CA MET A 387 11.17 0.61 -2.51
C MET A 387 12.15 -0.24 -3.34
N THR A 388 11.62 -1.23 -4.05
CA THR A 388 12.43 -2.28 -4.69
C THR A 388 12.12 -2.39 -6.18
N THR A 389 13.11 -2.76 -6.98
CA THR A 389 12.93 -3.05 -8.41
C THR A 389 13.90 -4.15 -8.87
N PRO A 390 13.43 -5.16 -9.62
CA PRO A 390 14.31 -6.10 -10.31
C PRO A 390 14.76 -5.54 -11.67
N PHE A 391 15.84 -6.12 -12.18
CA PHE A 391 16.39 -5.86 -13.51
C PHE A 391 16.70 -7.16 -14.23
N VAL A 392 16.40 -7.20 -15.52
CA VAL A 392 16.78 -8.28 -16.46
C VAL A 392 17.63 -7.68 -17.58
N PRO A 393 18.41 -8.47 -18.35
CA PRO A 393 19.20 -7.94 -19.44
C PRO A 393 18.31 -7.25 -20.47
N ARG A 394 18.82 -6.17 -21.07
CA ARG A 394 18.20 -5.58 -22.25
C ARG A 394 18.17 -6.64 -23.37
N GLY A 395 17.03 -6.75 -24.06
CA GLY A 395 16.76 -7.83 -25.02
C GLY A 395 15.76 -8.86 -24.47
N GLY A 396 15.81 -10.09 -24.99
CA GLY A 396 14.78 -11.11 -24.74
C GLY A 396 15.05 -12.08 -23.57
N ARG A 397 16.19 -11.98 -22.88
CA ARG A 397 16.47 -12.83 -21.71
C ARG A 397 15.75 -12.30 -20.48
N GLU A 398 15.20 -13.20 -19.68
CA GLU A 398 14.40 -12.89 -18.49
C GLU A 398 15.06 -13.37 -17.18
N ASN A 399 16.36 -13.65 -17.23
CA ASN A 399 17.16 -13.95 -16.05
C ASN A 399 17.39 -12.70 -15.21
N LEU A 400 17.36 -12.82 -13.89
CA LEU A 400 17.64 -11.69 -13.02
C LEU A 400 19.11 -11.27 -13.13
N SER A 401 19.35 -10.01 -13.48
CA SER A 401 20.69 -9.41 -13.55
C SER A 401 21.03 -8.61 -12.31
N ALA A 402 20.05 -7.89 -11.77
CA ALA A 402 20.21 -7.11 -10.56
C ALA A 402 18.89 -6.94 -9.82
N PHE A 403 19.01 -6.62 -8.53
CA PHE A 403 17.91 -6.20 -7.67
C PHE A 403 18.34 -4.92 -6.96
N ALA A 404 17.60 -3.83 -7.16
CA ALA A 404 17.89 -2.55 -6.55
C ALA A 404 16.84 -2.20 -5.50
N VAL A 405 17.31 -1.58 -4.42
CA VAL A 405 16.49 -1.13 -3.30
C VAL A 405 16.88 0.31 -2.99
N VAL A 406 15.89 1.17 -2.79
CA VAL A 406 16.07 2.51 -2.26
C VAL A 406 15.42 2.61 -0.89
N ASN A 407 16.20 2.96 0.12
CA ASN A 407 15.69 3.10 1.48
C ASN A 407 14.68 4.26 1.55
N SER A 408 13.53 3.98 2.14
CA SER A 408 12.41 4.91 2.34
C SER A 408 12.23 5.33 3.79
N ASP A 409 12.96 4.73 4.74
CA ASP A 409 12.92 5.11 6.14
C ASP A 409 13.57 6.47 6.36
N SER A 410 12.90 7.35 7.11
CA SER A 410 13.49 8.63 7.49
C SER A 410 14.72 8.42 8.38
N GLY A 411 15.88 8.87 7.89
CA GLY A 411 17.15 8.67 8.58
C GLY A 411 18.36 8.87 7.67
N PRO A 412 19.58 8.55 8.15
CA PRO A 412 20.82 8.76 7.40
C PRO A 412 20.88 7.98 6.07
N ASN A 413 20.17 6.86 5.98
CA ASN A 413 20.12 6.02 4.78
C ASN A 413 18.99 6.42 3.81
N TYR A 414 18.12 7.38 4.15
CA TYR A 414 17.01 7.77 3.27
C TYR A 414 17.50 8.10 1.85
N GLY A 415 16.90 7.46 0.85
CA GLY A 415 17.25 7.65 -0.56
C GLY A 415 18.56 6.98 -1.00
N LYS A 416 19.25 6.24 -0.12
CA LYS A 416 20.40 5.43 -0.50
C LYS A 416 19.92 4.26 -1.37
N ILE A 417 20.45 4.19 -2.58
CA ILE A 417 20.22 3.08 -3.50
C ILE A 417 21.30 2.02 -3.28
N THR A 418 20.88 0.80 -2.97
CA THR A 418 21.72 -0.39 -2.88
C THR A 418 21.36 -1.33 -4.02
N VAL A 419 22.36 -1.75 -4.81
CA VAL A 419 22.17 -2.66 -5.94
C VAL A 419 22.87 -3.99 -5.64
N LEU A 420 22.08 -5.06 -5.57
CA LEU A 420 22.56 -6.43 -5.59
C LEU A 420 22.69 -6.89 -7.03
N GLN A 421 23.90 -6.77 -7.60
CA GLN A 421 24.20 -7.26 -8.94
C GLN A 421 24.59 -8.75 -8.89
N LEU A 422 23.92 -9.56 -9.70
CA LEU A 422 24.21 -10.98 -9.81
C LEU A 422 25.37 -11.24 -10.77
N PRO A 423 26.14 -12.34 -10.59
CA PRO A 423 27.21 -12.67 -11.53
C PRO A 423 26.66 -12.90 -12.94
N ARG A 424 27.29 -12.28 -13.94
CA ARG A 424 26.88 -12.34 -15.35
C ARG A 424 26.86 -13.76 -15.95
N SER A 425 27.52 -14.71 -15.29
CA SER A 425 27.58 -16.13 -15.68
C SER A 425 26.55 -17.02 -14.98
N THR A 426 25.67 -16.46 -14.15
CA THR A 426 24.66 -17.23 -13.40
C THR A 426 23.29 -17.18 -14.08
N ASN A 427 22.58 -18.30 -14.03
CA ASN A 427 21.24 -18.45 -14.61
C ASN A 427 20.18 -18.34 -13.51
N VAL A 428 20.09 -17.17 -12.86
CA VAL A 428 19.08 -16.93 -11.83
C VAL A 428 17.78 -16.51 -12.50
N ALA A 429 16.66 -17.16 -12.16
CA ALA A 429 15.37 -16.86 -12.75
C ALA A 429 14.91 -15.45 -12.34
N GLY A 430 14.47 -14.64 -13.31
CA GLY A 430 13.80 -13.36 -13.03
C GLY A 430 12.30 -13.50 -12.83
N PRO A 431 11.59 -12.40 -12.48
CA PRO A 431 10.17 -12.43 -12.12
C PRO A 431 9.27 -13.16 -13.13
N SER A 432 9.41 -12.87 -14.43
CA SER A 432 8.58 -13.50 -15.46
C SER A 432 8.83 -15.00 -15.62
N GLN A 433 10.09 -15.44 -15.48
CA GLN A 433 10.44 -16.88 -15.49
C GLN A 433 9.87 -17.59 -14.27
N VAL A 434 9.97 -16.99 -13.09
CA VAL A 434 9.41 -17.57 -11.85
C VAL A 434 7.89 -17.71 -11.96
N ALA A 435 7.19 -16.70 -12.47
CA ALA A 435 5.75 -16.78 -12.71
C ALA A 435 5.39 -17.89 -13.71
N SER A 436 6.16 -18.06 -14.78
CA SER A 436 5.98 -19.18 -15.70
C SER A 436 6.24 -20.54 -15.02
N ASN A 437 7.26 -20.63 -14.17
CA ASN A 437 7.57 -21.86 -13.43
C ASN A 437 6.47 -22.20 -12.42
N PHE A 438 5.85 -21.21 -11.78
CA PHE A 438 4.68 -21.41 -10.94
C PHE A 438 3.52 -22.02 -11.72
N GLU A 439 3.12 -21.43 -12.86
CA GLU A 439 2.03 -21.94 -13.69
C GLU A 439 2.36 -23.28 -14.36
N ALA A 440 3.65 -23.60 -14.56
CA ALA A 440 4.09 -24.87 -15.14
C ALA A 440 4.16 -26.02 -14.10
N LYS A 441 4.20 -25.71 -12.79
CA LYS A 441 4.25 -26.73 -11.75
C LYS A 441 2.91 -27.49 -11.71
N PRO A 442 2.88 -28.83 -11.89
CA PRO A 442 1.64 -29.58 -12.04
C PRO A 442 0.62 -29.37 -10.91
N GLU A 443 1.07 -29.33 -9.64
CA GLU A 443 0.18 -29.14 -8.50
C GLU A 443 -0.46 -27.74 -8.49
N VAL A 444 0.31 -26.72 -8.86
CA VAL A 444 -0.17 -25.34 -8.97
C VAL A 444 -1.11 -25.23 -10.17
N ALA A 445 -0.71 -25.70 -11.35
CA ALA A 445 -1.49 -25.68 -12.58
C ALA A 445 -2.86 -26.33 -12.40
N ASN A 446 -2.90 -27.52 -11.79
CA ASN A 446 -4.14 -28.24 -11.50
C ASN A 446 -5.03 -27.45 -10.55
N SER A 447 -4.46 -26.91 -9.46
CA SER A 447 -5.23 -26.16 -8.48
C SER A 447 -5.75 -24.83 -9.04
N LEU A 448 -4.94 -24.07 -9.78
CA LEU A 448 -5.38 -22.84 -10.43
C LEU A 448 -6.43 -23.13 -11.51
N SER A 449 -6.28 -24.23 -12.26
CA SER A 449 -7.30 -24.65 -13.23
C SER A 449 -8.63 -24.96 -12.56
N LEU A 450 -8.62 -25.64 -11.40
CA LEU A 450 -9.83 -25.88 -10.61
C LEU A 450 -10.44 -24.58 -10.08
N LEU A 451 -9.63 -23.63 -9.61
CA LEU A 451 -10.11 -22.32 -9.15
C LEU A 451 -10.66 -21.44 -10.29
N ARG A 452 -10.18 -21.66 -11.52
CA ARG A 452 -10.69 -21.00 -12.75
C ARG A 452 -11.97 -21.67 -13.27
N GLN A 453 -12.27 -22.90 -12.86
CA GLN A 453 -13.49 -23.62 -13.24
C GLN A 453 -14.68 -23.19 -12.36
N GLY A 454 -15.88 -23.22 -12.92
CA GLY A 454 -17.11 -23.15 -12.11
C GLY A 454 -17.60 -21.76 -11.71
N GLY A 455 -17.18 -20.72 -12.42
CA GLY A 455 -17.70 -19.36 -12.20
C GLY A 455 -16.86 -18.52 -11.25
N SER A 456 -15.53 -18.70 -11.26
CA SER A 456 -14.58 -17.89 -10.51
C SER A 456 -13.39 -17.47 -11.37
N ASP A 457 -12.92 -16.25 -11.13
CA ASP A 457 -11.70 -15.69 -11.72
C ASP A 457 -10.56 -15.82 -10.71
N VAL A 458 -9.42 -16.30 -11.18
CA VAL A 458 -8.15 -16.19 -10.46
C VAL A 458 -7.53 -14.84 -10.79
N VAL A 459 -7.24 -14.06 -9.75
CA VAL A 459 -6.51 -12.79 -9.83
C VAL A 459 -5.15 -12.99 -9.19
N LEU A 460 -4.09 -12.89 -9.99
CA LEU A 460 -2.72 -12.95 -9.47
C LEU A 460 -2.33 -11.59 -8.91
N GLY A 461 -1.79 -11.58 -7.68
CA GLY A 461 -1.16 -10.37 -7.16
C GLY A 461 0.26 -10.19 -7.66
N ASN A 462 0.88 -9.11 -7.20
CA ASN A 462 2.25 -8.74 -7.48
C ASN A 462 3.21 -9.84 -7.02
N LEU A 463 4.14 -10.22 -7.91
CA LEU A 463 5.22 -11.13 -7.58
C LEU A 463 6.36 -10.34 -6.92
N LEU A 464 6.57 -10.59 -5.63
CA LEU A 464 7.58 -9.92 -4.81
C LEU A 464 8.89 -10.70 -4.87
N THR A 465 10.00 -9.99 -5.10
CA THR A 465 11.37 -10.54 -5.08
C THR A 465 12.09 -10.08 -3.82
N LEU A 466 12.61 -11.02 -3.02
CA LEU A 466 13.27 -10.72 -1.75
C LEU A 466 14.62 -11.44 -1.63
N PRO A 467 15.73 -10.73 -1.32
CA PRO A 467 17.00 -11.37 -1.02
C PRO A 467 16.97 -11.94 0.40
N VAL A 468 16.95 -13.26 0.54
CA VAL A 468 16.82 -13.97 1.82
C VAL A 468 17.77 -15.16 1.86
N GLY A 469 18.43 -15.40 3.00
CA GLY A 469 19.19 -16.64 3.23
C GLY A 469 20.33 -16.89 2.24
N GLY A 470 20.90 -15.84 1.63
CA GLY A 470 21.94 -15.97 0.60
C GLY A 470 21.43 -16.26 -0.81
N GLY A 471 20.12 -16.32 -1.01
CA GLY A 471 19.46 -16.49 -2.31
C GLY A 471 18.33 -15.50 -2.52
N LEU A 472 17.45 -15.80 -3.49
CA LEU A 472 16.27 -15.01 -3.80
C LEU A 472 15.00 -15.82 -3.56
N LEU A 473 14.15 -15.26 -2.73
CA LEU A 473 12.81 -15.74 -2.45
C LEU A 473 11.82 -14.94 -3.29
N TYR A 474 10.94 -15.65 -3.99
CA TYR A 474 9.83 -15.04 -4.71
C TYR A 474 8.52 -15.43 -4.06
N VAL A 475 7.63 -14.45 -3.86
CA VAL A 475 6.30 -14.69 -3.27
C VAL A 475 5.23 -14.04 -4.12
N GLN A 476 4.19 -14.80 -4.47
CA GLN A 476 3.04 -14.30 -5.22
C GLN A 476 1.73 -14.72 -4.54
N PRO A 477 0.92 -13.76 -4.05
CA PRO A 477 -0.42 -14.07 -3.57
C PRO A 477 -1.37 -14.35 -4.74
N VAL A 478 -2.28 -15.30 -4.55
CA VAL A 478 -3.32 -15.67 -5.51
C VAL A 478 -4.68 -15.43 -4.88
N TYR A 479 -5.45 -14.56 -5.51
CA TYR A 479 -6.80 -14.23 -5.09
C TYR A 479 -7.82 -14.92 -5.99
N VAL A 480 -9.02 -15.15 -5.45
CA VAL A 480 -10.15 -15.68 -6.20
C VAL A 480 -11.35 -14.79 -5.96
N ARG A 481 -12.12 -14.53 -7.02
CA ARG A 481 -13.42 -13.86 -6.97
C ARG A 481 -14.43 -14.62 -7.83
N ALA A 482 -15.72 -14.56 -7.51
CA ALA A 482 -16.75 -15.12 -8.38
C ALA A 482 -16.86 -14.32 -9.69
N THR A 483 -17.12 -15.00 -10.81
CA THR A 483 -17.48 -14.37 -12.09
C THR A 483 -18.98 -14.07 -12.12
N SER A 484 -19.37 -13.04 -12.86
CA SER A 484 -20.78 -12.67 -13.10
C SER A 484 -21.59 -12.17 -11.90
N ASN A 485 -20.96 -11.94 -10.74
CA ASN A 485 -21.57 -11.23 -9.62
C ASN A 485 -20.91 -9.86 -9.46
N SER A 486 -21.67 -8.79 -9.63
CA SER A 486 -21.17 -7.41 -9.48
C SER A 486 -20.73 -7.08 -8.04
N ALA A 487 -21.15 -7.86 -7.04
CA ALA A 487 -20.70 -7.78 -5.65
C ALA A 487 -19.52 -8.73 -5.34
N ALA A 488 -18.94 -9.41 -6.33
CA ALA A 488 -17.77 -10.25 -6.12
C ALA A 488 -16.51 -9.41 -5.90
N TYR A 489 -15.66 -9.87 -4.99
CA TYR A 489 -14.41 -9.22 -4.62
C TYR A 489 -13.30 -10.26 -4.40
N PRO A 490 -12.02 -9.91 -4.64
CA PRO A 490 -10.92 -10.85 -4.49
C PRO A 490 -10.65 -11.25 -3.02
N LEU A 491 -10.56 -12.55 -2.77
CA LEU A 491 -10.16 -13.14 -1.49
C LEU A 491 -8.85 -13.89 -1.64
N LEU A 492 -7.91 -13.72 -0.71
CA LEU A 492 -6.62 -14.41 -0.76
C LEU A 492 -6.82 -15.91 -0.47
N GLN A 493 -6.65 -16.75 -1.49
CA GLN A 493 -6.84 -18.18 -1.37
C GLN A 493 -5.53 -18.94 -1.25
N LYS A 494 -4.49 -18.53 -1.99
CA LYS A 494 -3.22 -19.27 -2.05
C LYS A 494 -2.02 -18.35 -2.04
N VAL A 495 -0.88 -18.90 -1.65
CA VAL A 495 0.43 -18.24 -1.70
C VAL A 495 1.42 -19.14 -2.42
N LEU A 496 2.00 -18.61 -3.50
CA LEU A 496 3.07 -19.26 -4.25
C LEU A 496 4.41 -18.77 -3.71
N VAL A 497 5.34 -19.67 -3.44
CA VAL A 497 6.69 -19.33 -2.99
C VAL A 497 7.71 -20.09 -3.83
N SER A 498 8.77 -19.41 -4.28
CA SER A 498 9.91 -20.05 -4.95
C SER A 498 11.22 -19.63 -4.28
N PHE A 499 12.11 -20.60 -4.07
CA PHE A 499 13.50 -20.39 -3.66
C PHE A 499 14.41 -21.38 -4.40
N GLY A 500 15.22 -20.89 -5.32
CA GLY A 500 15.91 -21.75 -6.28
C GLY A 500 14.91 -22.56 -7.11
N ASP A 501 15.12 -23.88 -7.22
CA ASP A 501 14.24 -24.78 -7.96
C ASP A 501 13.05 -25.31 -7.13
N GLN A 502 13.00 -24.98 -5.83
CA GLN A 502 11.92 -25.42 -4.95
C GLN A 502 10.76 -24.44 -5.02
N ILE A 503 9.55 -24.97 -5.23
CA ILE A 503 8.30 -24.21 -5.28
C ILE A 503 7.36 -24.75 -4.20
N GLY A 504 6.92 -23.88 -3.31
CA GLY A 504 5.87 -24.15 -2.34
C GLY A 504 4.55 -23.54 -2.78
N TYR A 505 3.46 -24.23 -2.46
CA TYR A 505 2.10 -23.85 -2.80
C TYR A 505 1.16 -24.24 -1.66
N ASP A 506 0.63 -23.25 -0.96
CA ASP A 506 -0.24 -23.50 0.19
C ASP A 506 -1.29 -22.40 0.32
N ASP A 507 -2.28 -22.61 1.18
CA ASP A 507 -3.21 -21.56 1.55
C ASP A 507 -2.44 -20.43 2.23
N THR A 508 -1.47 -20.73 3.08
CA THR A 508 -0.75 -19.76 3.91
C THR A 508 0.69 -19.54 3.45
N LEU A 509 1.23 -18.34 3.68
CA LEU A 509 2.66 -18.08 3.44
C LEU A 509 3.55 -19.03 4.25
N LYS A 510 3.17 -19.32 5.50
CA LYS A 510 3.91 -20.26 6.35
C LYS A 510 3.96 -21.67 5.73
N GLY A 511 2.81 -22.22 5.32
CA GLY A 511 2.77 -23.55 4.72
C GLY A 511 3.54 -23.61 3.40
N ALA A 512 3.46 -22.57 2.56
CA ALA A 512 4.21 -22.50 1.31
C ALA A 512 5.72 -22.44 1.57
N LEU A 513 6.17 -21.68 2.57
CA LEU A 513 7.57 -21.67 2.99
C LEU A 513 8.00 -23.01 3.58
N ASP A 514 7.15 -23.67 4.37
CA ASP A 514 7.45 -24.96 4.98
C ASP A 514 7.66 -26.04 3.92
N GLN A 515 6.92 -25.99 2.80
CA GLN A 515 7.15 -26.86 1.64
C GLN A 515 8.50 -26.58 0.94
N VAL A 516 8.95 -25.32 0.90
CA VAL A 516 10.23 -24.93 0.28
C VAL A 516 11.43 -25.28 1.17
N PHE A 517 11.31 -25.11 2.49
CA PHE A 517 12.42 -25.25 3.45
C PHE A 517 12.33 -26.50 4.34
N GLY A 518 11.42 -27.44 4.06
CA GLY A 518 11.31 -28.70 4.80
C GLY A 518 10.79 -28.55 6.24
N GLY A 519 9.90 -27.58 6.51
CA GLY A 519 9.19 -27.44 7.78
C GLY A 519 9.84 -26.56 8.86
N ASN A 520 10.95 -25.90 8.57
CA ASN A 520 11.69 -25.08 9.54
C ASN A 520 11.76 -23.59 9.13
N SER A 521 10.66 -23.03 8.63
CA SER A 521 10.63 -21.69 8.00
C SER A 521 10.79 -20.49 8.95
N GLY A 522 11.01 -20.71 10.26
CA GLY A 522 11.25 -19.63 11.22
C GLY A 522 10.11 -18.61 11.36
N THR A 523 8.89 -18.92 10.89
CA THR A 523 7.71 -18.04 10.98
C THR A 523 6.81 -18.48 12.15
N THR A 524 6.68 -17.63 13.16
CA THR A 524 5.61 -17.72 14.17
C THR A 524 4.44 -16.87 13.68
N SER A 525 3.42 -17.49 13.09
CA SER A 525 2.17 -16.80 12.76
C SER A 525 1.30 -16.72 14.01
N THR A 526 1.03 -15.51 14.49
CA THR A 526 0.01 -15.22 15.49
C THR A 526 -1.36 -15.26 14.79
N THR A 527 -2.07 -16.37 14.92
CA THR A 527 -3.52 -16.39 14.73
C THR A 527 -4.16 -15.50 15.80
N GLY A 528 -4.84 -14.44 15.38
CA GLY A 528 -5.47 -13.47 16.26
C GLY A 528 -6.56 -14.10 17.12
N GLY A 529 -6.43 -13.92 18.43
CA GLY A 529 -7.44 -14.21 19.45
C GLY A 529 -7.06 -13.52 20.76
N SER A 530 -7.51 -12.27 20.94
CA SER A 530 -7.57 -11.56 22.22
C SER A 530 -8.67 -12.19 23.10
N THR A 531 -8.54 -12.46 24.40
CA THR A 531 -8.19 -11.60 25.56
C THR A 531 -7.84 -12.54 26.76
N PRO A 532 -7.13 -12.10 27.82
CA PRO A 532 -6.39 -12.98 28.73
C PRO A 532 -7.17 -13.37 29.99
N THR A 533 -7.21 -14.67 30.29
CA THR A 533 -7.48 -15.16 31.64
C THR A 533 -6.86 -16.53 31.89
N THR A 534 -6.18 -16.64 33.03
CA THR A 534 -5.73 -17.87 33.73
C THR A 534 -4.69 -18.75 33.02
N GLY A 535 -3.42 -18.43 33.27
CA GLY A 535 -2.27 -19.28 32.99
C GLY A 535 -2.18 -20.46 33.97
N THR A 536 -2.44 -21.67 33.48
CA THR A 536 -1.86 -22.93 33.98
C THR A 536 -2.15 -24.10 33.02
N THR A 537 -3.22 -24.03 32.23
CA THR A 537 -3.67 -25.09 31.31
C THR A 537 -2.94 -25.11 29.96
N ASN A 538 -2.44 -23.97 29.47
CA ASN A 538 -1.75 -23.91 28.16
C ASN A 538 -0.31 -24.49 28.21
N ASN A 539 0.38 -24.39 29.36
CA ASN A 539 1.72 -24.95 29.51
C ASN A 539 1.71 -26.48 29.61
N SER A 540 0.69 -27.08 30.24
CA SER A 540 0.57 -28.53 30.35
C SER A 540 0.28 -29.17 29.00
N LEU A 541 -0.61 -28.59 28.19
CA LEU A 541 -0.89 -29.09 26.83
C LEU A 541 0.34 -28.96 25.91
N ALA A 542 1.03 -27.82 25.95
CA ALA A 542 2.25 -27.62 25.16
C ALA A 542 3.36 -28.63 25.54
N SER A 543 3.54 -28.89 26.85
CA SER A 543 4.52 -29.87 27.34
C SER A 543 4.18 -31.31 26.95
N ALA A 544 2.88 -31.66 26.94
CA ALA A 544 2.42 -32.98 26.54
C ALA A 544 2.62 -33.21 25.03
N LEU A 545 2.35 -32.21 24.19
CA LEU A 545 2.58 -32.29 22.75
C LEU A 545 4.08 -32.37 22.39
N ALA A 546 4.94 -31.63 23.09
CA ALA A 546 6.39 -31.74 22.92
C ALA A 546 6.90 -33.14 23.28
N SER A 547 6.37 -33.71 24.37
CA SER A 547 6.72 -35.07 24.83
C SER A 547 6.26 -36.15 23.84
N ALA A 548 5.08 -35.97 23.24
CA ALA A 548 4.56 -36.85 22.19
C ALA A 548 5.45 -36.82 20.93
N LYS A 549 5.87 -35.62 20.50
CA LYS A 549 6.76 -35.45 19.34
C LYS A 549 8.11 -36.13 19.55
N GLN A 550 8.71 -36.00 20.74
CA GLN A 550 9.97 -36.66 21.07
C GLN A 550 9.81 -38.19 21.11
N ALA A 551 8.74 -38.70 21.73
CA ALA A 551 8.48 -40.14 21.80
C ALA A 551 8.28 -40.77 20.41
N LEU A 552 7.65 -40.04 19.48
CA LEU A 552 7.50 -40.45 18.08
C LEU A 552 8.86 -40.54 17.36
N SER A 553 9.71 -39.52 17.52
CA SER A 553 11.05 -39.51 16.93
C SER A 553 11.93 -40.63 17.48
N ASP A 554 11.92 -40.84 18.80
CA ASP A 554 12.66 -41.92 19.46
C ASP A 554 12.16 -43.29 19.01
N GLY A 555 10.85 -43.45 18.81
CA GLY A 555 10.25 -44.68 18.30
C GLY A 555 10.67 -44.99 16.86
N GLN A 556 10.65 -44.00 15.97
CA GLN A 556 11.11 -44.18 14.60
C GLN A 556 12.60 -44.53 14.53
N ALA A 557 13.43 -43.88 15.36
CA ALA A 557 14.86 -44.19 15.46
C ALA A 557 15.13 -45.59 16.02
N ALA A 558 14.33 -46.06 16.98
CA ALA A 558 14.44 -47.41 17.53
C ALA A 558 13.99 -48.48 16.52
N LEU A 559 12.91 -48.22 15.77
CA LEU A 559 12.41 -49.10 14.72
C LEU A 559 13.43 -49.26 13.58
N ALA A 560 14.07 -48.16 13.17
CA ALA A 560 15.14 -48.17 12.16
C ALA A 560 16.38 -48.99 12.59
N LYS A 561 16.59 -49.18 13.91
CA LYS A 561 17.69 -49.96 14.49
C LYS A 561 17.28 -51.39 14.87
N GLY A 562 16.02 -51.78 14.67
CA GLY A 562 15.50 -53.08 15.10
C GLY A 562 15.44 -53.27 16.63
N ASP A 563 15.54 -52.20 17.41
CA ASP A 563 15.47 -52.25 18.88
C ASP A 563 14.01 -52.17 19.34
N PHE A 564 13.36 -53.33 19.36
CA PHE A 564 11.95 -53.44 19.75
C PHE A 564 11.71 -53.09 21.22
N ALA A 565 12.71 -53.20 22.09
CA ALA A 565 12.59 -52.82 23.49
C ALA A 565 12.61 -51.30 23.67
N ALA A 566 13.49 -50.59 22.95
CA ALA A 566 13.48 -49.13 22.90
C ALA A 566 12.23 -48.59 22.20
N TYR A 567 11.75 -49.27 21.17
CA TYR A 567 10.49 -48.94 20.51
C TYR A 567 9.31 -49.05 21.49
N GLY A 568 9.20 -50.15 22.24
CA GLY A 568 8.17 -50.32 23.27
C GLY A 568 8.16 -49.18 24.30
N ARG A 569 9.33 -48.82 24.85
CA ARG A 569 9.48 -47.69 25.79
C ARG A 569 9.11 -46.34 25.16
N ALA A 570 9.35 -46.15 23.87
CA ALA A 570 8.95 -44.95 23.15
C ALA A 570 7.42 -44.89 22.95
N GLN A 571 6.79 -46.03 22.63
CA GLN A 571 5.33 -46.13 22.51
C GLN A 571 4.62 -45.89 23.86
N ASP A 572 5.17 -46.38 24.97
CA ASP A 572 4.62 -46.11 26.31
C ASP A 572 4.70 -44.63 26.68
N ARG A 573 5.82 -43.98 26.38
CA ARG A 573 5.97 -42.52 26.56
C ARG A 573 5.02 -41.73 25.67
N LEU A 574 4.80 -42.16 24.44
CA LEU A 574 3.83 -41.56 23.52
C LEU A 574 2.40 -41.68 24.07
N LYS A 575 2.00 -42.86 24.54
CA LYS A 575 0.69 -43.10 25.14
C LYS A 575 0.47 -42.25 26.39
N SER A 576 1.48 -42.12 27.25
CA SER A 576 1.43 -41.26 28.44
C SER A 576 1.33 -39.76 28.09
N ALA A 577 2.05 -39.32 27.07
CA ALA A 577 1.99 -37.95 26.57
C ALA A 577 0.61 -37.61 25.96
N ILE A 578 0.01 -38.52 25.21
CA ILE A 578 -1.35 -38.38 24.66
C ILE A 578 -2.38 -38.33 25.79
N ALA A 579 -2.29 -39.21 26.79
CA ALA A 579 -3.19 -39.17 27.95
C ALA A 579 -3.07 -37.84 28.72
N SER A 580 -1.85 -37.31 28.85
CA SER A 580 -1.60 -36.00 29.49
C SER A 580 -2.16 -34.84 28.66
N ALA A 581 -2.09 -34.93 27.33
CA ALA A 581 -2.69 -33.94 26.43
C ALA A 581 -4.22 -33.96 26.51
N ILE A 582 -4.84 -35.14 26.53
CA ILE A 582 -6.30 -35.31 26.67
C ILE A 582 -6.77 -34.76 28.03
N ALA A 583 -6.06 -35.08 29.12
CA ALA A 583 -6.37 -34.57 30.46
C ALA A 583 -6.18 -33.05 30.58
N ALA A 584 -5.20 -32.48 29.88
CA ALA A 584 -5.02 -31.03 29.79
C ALA A 584 -6.13 -30.35 28.97
N GLN A 585 -6.72 -31.05 28.00
CA GLN A 585 -7.81 -30.57 27.17
C GLN A 585 -9.18 -30.64 27.86
N THR A 586 -9.39 -31.56 28.81
CA THR A 586 -10.68 -31.72 29.55
C THR A 586 -10.86 -30.75 30.73
N LYS A 587 -9.82 -29.99 31.12
CA LYS A 587 -9.90 -28.95 32.17
C LYS A 587 -10.35 -27.58 31.63
N LYS A 588 -11.20 -27.56 30.61
CA LYS A 588 -11.71 -26.33 29.97
C LYS A 588 -12.99 -25.84 30.63
#